data_AF-A0A382KA96-F1
#
_entry.id   AF-A0A382KA96-F1
#
_cell.length_a   1.000
_cell.length_b   1.000
_cell.length_c   1.000
_cell.angle_alpha   90.00
_cell.angle_beta   90.00
_cell.angle_gamma   90.00
#
_symmetry.space_group_name_H-M   'P 1'
#
loop_
_entity.id
_entity.type
_entity.pdbx_description
1 polymer ?
#
loop_
_entity_poly.entity_id
_entity_poly.type
_entity_poly.pdbx_seq_one_letter_code
_entity_poly.pdbx_strand_id
1 'polypeptide(L)'
;MTSILGPKREFADKMEPFECGESQIVSPHQRFSVKFYLVAVLFVLFDIEAVFFFPWAILFKQLGLFGFIEMLMFILILGVGLLYVWIRGGLDWE
;
A
#
# COMPACT_ATOMS: atom_id res chain seq x y z
N MET A 1 16.76 9.27 -26.85
CA MET A 1 18.04 9.48 -27.57
C MET A 1 19.28 9.35 -26.69
N THR A 2 19.22 9.66 -25.38
CA THR A 2 20.36 9.59 -24.46
C THR A 2 20.93 8.18 -24.22
N SER A 3 20.11 7.12 -24.25
CA SER A 3 20.62 5.73 -24.20
C SER A 3 21.40 5.31 -25.47
N ILE A 4 21.20 6.01 -26.60
CA ILE A 4 21.78 5.66 -27.91
C ILE A 4 22.98 6.56 -28.24
N LEU A 5 22.87 7.87 -27.99
CA LEU A 5 23.89 8.88 -28.31
C LEU A 5 24.74 9.30 -27.10
N GLY A 6 24.38 8.85 -25.89
CA GLY A 6 25.09 9.20 -24.66
C GLY A 6 26.36 8.37 -24.44
N PRO A 7 27.40 8.95 -23.82
CA PRO A 7 28.64 8.23 -23.53
C PRO A 7 28.39 7.10 -22.51
N LYS A 8 28.58 5.86 -22.97
CA LYS A 8 28.52 4.66 -22.12
C LYS A 8 29.90 4.37 -21.56
N ARG A 9 30.13 4.79 -20.32
CA ARG A 9 31.34 4.47 -19.56
C ARG A 9 30.94 3.53 -18.42
N GLU A 10 31.28 2.27 -18.56
CA GLU A 10 31.07 1.20 -17.58
C GLU A 10 32.40 0.99 -16.85
N PHE A 11 32.40 1.15 -15.54
CA PHE A 11 33.57 0.91 -14.67
C PHE A 11 33.06 0.21 -13.41
N ALA A 12 33.87 -0.66 -12.79
CA ALA A 12 33.46 -1.48 -11.65
C ALA A 12 32.79 -0.65 -10.54
N ASP A 13 33.46 0.39 -10.05
CA ASP A 13 32.98 1.28 -8.98
C ASP A 13 31.68 2.03 -9.34
N LYS A 14 31.41 2.27 -10.62
CA LYS A 14 30.18 2.94 -11.08
C LYS A 14 28.97 2.00 -10.99
N MET A 15 29.21 0.70 -11.04
CA MET A 15 28.17 -0.34 -10.98
C MET A 15 27.92 -0.80 -9.54
N GLU A 16 28.69 -0.30 -8.57
CA GLU A 16 28.51 -0.59 -7.15
C GLU A 16 27.49 0.36 -6.50
N PRO A 17 26.71 -0.12 -5.52
CA PRO A 17 25.83 0.74 -4.74
C PRO A 17 26.61 1.80 -3.96
N PHE A 18 26.07 3.02 -3.93
CA PHE A 18 26.72 4.14 -3.26
C PHE A 18 26.66 3.98 -1.72
N GLU A 19 27.82 3.78 -1.09
CA GLU A 19 28.00 3.79 0.38
C GLU A 19 29.07 4.81 0.82
N CYS A 20 29.00 6.04 0.27
CA CYS A 20 29.95 7.12 0.61
C CYS A 20 31.44 6.78 0.40
N GLY A 21 31.76 5.85 -0.52
CA GLY A 21 33.13 5.44 -0.84
C GLY A 21 33.60 4.17 -0.13
N GLU A 22 32.77 3.58 0.72
CA GLU A 22 33.03 2.27 1.34
C GLU A 22 32.38 1.14 0.53
N SER A 23 32.92 -0.07 0.67
CA SER A 23 32.32 -1.29 0.12
C SER A 23 31.13 -1.72 0.97
N GLN A 24 30.11 -2.32 0.35
CA GLN A 24 28.85 -2.70 0.99
C GLN A 24 29.02 -3.33 2.39
N ILE A 25 28.73 -2.56 3.44
CA ILE A 25 28.95 -2.96 4.84
C ILE A 25 27.77 -3.83 5.33
N VAL A 26 26.57 -3.58 4.81
CA VAL A 26 25.31 -4.17 5.31
C VAL A 26 24.68 -5.07 4.27
N SER A 27 24.14 -6.21 4.72
CA SER A 27 23.38 -7.11 3.85
C SER A 27 22.14 -6.39 3.28
N PRO A 28 21.88 -6.47 1.96
CA PRO A 28 20.70 -5.87 1.33
C PRO A 28 19.36 -6.40 1.87
N HIS A 29 19.36 -7.55 2.54
CA HIS A 29 18.16 -8.22 3.04
C HIS A 29 17.95 -7.95 4.53
N GLN A 30 17.62 -6.69 4.86
CA GLN A 30 17.21 -6.33 6.22
C GLN A 30 15.74 -6.68 6.47
N ARG A 31 15.44 -7.02 7.72
CA ARG A 31 14.06 -7.20 8.17
C ARG A 31 13.44 -5.82 8.36
N PHE A 32 12.47 -5.50 7.52
CA PHE A 32 11.65 -4.31 7.70
C PHE A 32 10.66 -4.48 8.85
N SER A 33 10.24 -3.38 9.44
CA SER A 33 9.23 -3.38 10.51
C SER A 33 7.91 -3.97 10.00
N VAL A 34 7.22 -4.73 10.86
CA VAL A 34 5.89 -5.31 10.58
C VAL A 34 4.85 -4.23 10.23
N LYS A 35 5.10 -2.98 10.63
CA LYS A 35 4.25 -1.82 10.31
C LYS A 35 3.99 -1.67 8.80
N PHE A 36 4.99 -1.88 7.95
CA PHE A 36 4.82 -1.80 6.49
C PHE A 36 3.85 -2.85 5.95
N TYR A 37 3.87 -4.05 6.53
CA TYR A 37 2.95 -5.12 6.16
C TYR A 37 1.51 -4.79 6.58
N LEU A 38 1.31 -4.26 7.79
CA LEU A 38 -0.02 -3.88 8.27
C LEU A 38 -0.66 -2.81 7.37
N VAL A 39 0.11 -1.80 6.97
CA VAL A 39 -0.35 -0.76 6.05
C VAL A 39 -0.71 -1.34 4.68
N ALA A 40 0.10 -2.25 4.15
CA ALA A 40 -0.18 -2.90 2.87
C ALA A 40 -1.48 -3.73 2.91
N VAL A 41 -1.69 -4.52 3.97
CA VAL A 41 -2.92 -5.31 4.14
C VAL A 41 -4.14 -4.39 4.28
N LEU A 42 -4.02 -3.32 5.06
CA LEU A 42 -5.09 -2.34 5.24
C LEU A 42 -5.44 -1.63 3.93
N PHE A 43 -4.44 -1.27 3.14
CA PHE A 43 -4.63 -0.70 1.81
C PHE A 43 -5.39 -1.65 0.88
N VAL A 44 -5.02 -2.93 0.84
CA VAL A 44 -5.71 -3.94 0.02
C VAL A 44 -7.17 -4.12 0.46
N LEU A 45 -7.44 -4.13 1.77
CA LEU A 45 -8.81 -4.24 2.29
C LEU A 45 -9.66 -3.03 1.89
N PHE A 46 -9.13 -1.81 2.00
CA PHE A 46 -9.83 -0.59 1.61
C PHE A 46 -10.02 -0.47 0.09
N ASP A 47 -9.06 -0.93 -0.70
CA ASP A 47 -9.19 -0.95 -2.16
C ASP A 47 -10.31 -1.92 -2.60
N ILE A 48 -10.35 -3.10 -1.99
CA ILE A 48 -11.46 -4.06 -2.20
C ILE A 48 -12.80 -3.44 -1.81
N GLU A 49 -12.87 -2.73 -0.67
CA GLU A 49 -14.07 -1.99 -0.26
C GLU A 49 -14.51 -1.02 -1.36
N ALA A 50 -13.61 -0.19 -1.89
CA ALA A 50 -13.92 0.75 -2.96
C ALA A 50 -14.40 0.05 -4.24
N VAL A 51 -13.84 -1.12 -4.58
CA VAL A 51 -14.30 -1.93 -5.72
C VAL A 51 -15.75 -2.37 -5.54
N PHE A 52 -16.17 -2.74 -4.33
CA PHE A 52 -17.56 -3.12 -4.03
C PHE A 52 -18.55 -1.94 -4.10
N PHE A 53 -18.09 -0.71 -3.91
CA PHE A 53 -18.95 0.47 -4.05
C PHE A 53 -19.42 0.70 -5.48
N PHE A 54 -18.61 0.36 -6.50
CA PHE A 54 -18.96 0.60 -7.91
C PHE A 54 -20.27 -0.10 -8.35
N PRO A 55 -20.40 -1.44 -8.24
CA PRO A 55 -21.63 -2.12 -8.67
C PRO A 55 -22.84 -1.69 -7.83
N TRP A 56 -22.66 -1.45 -6.53
CA TRP A 56 -23.74 -0.94 -5.69
C TRP A 56 -24.20 0.45 -6.13
N ALA A 57 -23.29 1.37 -6.41
CA ALA A 57 -23.62 2.73 -6.83
C ALA A 57 -24.38 2.72 -8.17
N ILE A 58 -24.01 1.85 -9.10
CA ILE A 58 -24.70 1.67 -10.39
C ILE A 58 -26.12 1.11 -10.18
N LEU A 59 -26.28 0.15 -9.27
CA LEU A 59 -27.55 -0.55 -9.01
C LEU A 59 -28.40 0.10 -7.91
N PHE A 60 -27.98 1.22 -7.34
CA PHE A 60 -28.59 1.85 -6.17
C PHE A 60 -30.11 2.06 -6.32
N LYS A 61 -30.56 2.48 -7.52
CA LYS A 61 -31.98 2.71 -7.81
C LYS A 61 -32.83 1.43 -7.81
N GLN A 62 -32.25 0.28 -8.17
CA GLN A 62 -32.94 -1.01 -8.17
C GLN A 62 -32.97 -1.64 -6.77
N LEU A 63 -31.89 -1.47 -6.01
CA LEU A 63 -31.75 -2.03 -4.66
C LEU A 63 -32.55 -1.25 -3.61
N GLY A 64 -32.77 0.05 -3.84
CA GLY A 64 -33.56 0.91 -2.96
C GLY A 64 -33.06 0.91 -1.51
N LEU A 65 -33.99 0.85 -0.56
CA LEU A 65 -33.68 0.95 0.87
C LEU A 65 -32.90 -0.26 1.41
N PHE A 66 -33.08 -1.43 0.79
CA PHE A 66 -32.40 -2.67 1.17
C PHE A 66 -30.90 -2.58 0.88
N GLY A 67 -30.52 -2.22 -0.34
CA GLY A 67 -29.10 -2.04 -0.68
C GLY A 67 -28.44 -0.89 0.08
N PHE A 68 -29.21 0.13 0.48
CA PHE A 68 -28.68 1.19 1.34
C PHE A 68 -28.27 0.66 2.72
N ILE A 69 -29.11 -0.15 3.37
CA ILE A 69 -28.80 -0.75 4.68
C ILE A 69 -27.63 -1.73 4.56
N GLU A 70 -27.59 -2.55 3.51
CA GLU A 70 -26.49 -3.50 3.30
C GLU A 70 -25.15 -2.78 3.16
N MET A 71 -25.09 -1.71 2.37
CA MET A 71 -23.83 -0.94 2.25
C MET A 71 -23.48 -0.18 3.52
N LEU A 72 -24.46 0.36 4.23
CA LEU A 72 -24.20 0.98 5.52
C LEU A 72 -23.57 -0.03 6.49
N MET A 73 -24.09 -1.26 6.54
CA MET A 73 -23.54 -2.33 7.36
C MET A 73 -22.13 -2.74 6.92
N PHE A 74 -21.90 -2.85 5.61
CA PHE A 74 -20.59 -3.18 5.04
C PHE A 74 -19.51 -2.16 5.46
N ILE A 75 -19.80 -0.86 5.30
CA ILE A 75 -18.91 0.22 5.71
C ILE A 75 -18.67 0.19 7.23
N LEU A 76 -19.71 -0.08 8.02
CA LEU A 76 -19.61 -0.08 9.48
C LEU A 76 -18.69 -1.21 9.97
N ILE A 77 -18.80 -2.40 9.39
CA ILE A 77 -17.94 -3.56 9.74
C ILE A 77 -16.47 -3.25 9.46
N LEU A 78 -16.16 -2.72 8.27
CA LEU A 78 -14.80 -2.36 7.90
C LEU A 78 -14.27 -1.16 8.70
N GLY A 79 -15.14 -0.17 8.94
CA GLY A 79 -14.84 0.99 9.78
C GLY A 79 -14.49 0.60 11.23
N VAL A 80 -15.17 -0.39 11.81
CA VAL A 80 -14.81 -0.94 13.13
C VAL A 80 -13.44 -1.63 13.08
N GLY A 81 -13.14 -2.36 12.00
CA GLY A 81 -11.82 -2.95 11.79
C GLY A 81 -10.70 -1.91 11.72
N LEU A 82 -10.91 -0.82 10.97
CA LEU A 82 -9.99 0.31 10.89
C LEU A 82 -9.80 0.98 12.26
N LEU A 83 -10.89 1.24 12.97
CA LEU A 83 -10.87 1.86 14.29
C LEU A 83 -10.11 0.99 15.32
N TYR A 84 -10.26 -0.33 15.26
CA TYR A 84 -9.49 -1.26 16.08
C TYR A 84 -7.98 -1.17 15.81
N VAL A 85 -7.58 -1.17 14.55
CA VAL A 85 -6.15 -1.07 14.15
C VAL A 85 -5.57 0.29 14.58
N TRP A 86 -6.36 1.35 14.45
CA TRP A 86 -5.96 2.69 14.87
C TRP A 86 -5.74 2.76 16.38
N ILE A 87 -6.68 2.27 17.20
CA ILE A 87 -6.52 2.27 18.67
C ILE A 87 -5.32 1.40 19.10
N ARG A 88 -5.00 0.35 18.35
CA ARG A 88 -3.83 -0.52 18.59
C ARG A 88 -2.48 0.12 18.22
N GLY A 89 -2.46 1.36 17.70
CA GLY A 89 -1.24 2.03 17.26
C GLY A 89 -0.62 1.38 16.01
N GLY A 90 -1.41 0.63 15.23
CA GLY A 90 -0.92 -0.02 14.01
C GLY A 90 -0.50 0.96 12.91
N LEU A 91 -0.82 2.25 13.08
CA LEU A 91 -0.54 3.35 12.16
C LEU A 91 0.47 4.36 12.72
N ASP A 92 1.03 4.15 13.92
CA ASP A 92 2.00 5.08 14.51
C ASP A 92 3.42 4.84 13.97
N TRP A 93 4.07 5.93 13.55
CA TRP A 93 5.36 5.93 12.85
C TRP A 93 6.55 6.40 13.70
N GLU A 94 6.48 6.19 15.01
CA GLU A 94 7.65 6.27 15.91
C GLU A 94 8.57 5.04 15.76
#